data_AF-A0A528FI18-F1
#
_entry.id   AF-A0A528FI18-F1
#
_cell.length_a   1.000
_cell.length_b   1.000
_cell.length_c   1.000
_cell.angle_alpha   90.00
_cell.angle_beta   90.00
_cell.angle_gamma   90.00
#
_symmetry.space_group_name_H-M   'P 1'
#
loop_
_entity.id
_entity.type
_entity.pdbx_description
1 polymer ?
#
loop_
_entity_poly.entity_id
_entity_poly.type
_entity_poly.pdbx_seq_one_letter_code
_entity_poly.pdbx_strand_id
1 'polypeptide(L)'
;MQEHDLSFVRVEMALAQSAPPSERGLGAWIRKNLIASTGDTILTIIGIVLVAMILPQVINWAFISAQWTGTDRTVCATVAQGGIQPDGWSGACWAFVNAKFGQFMFGRYPIDERWRPI
;
A
#
# COMPACT_ATOMS: atom_id res chain seq x y z
N MET A 1 11.85 55.08 -35.05
CA MET A 1 11.53 53.65 -35.26
C MET A 1 12.83 52.90 -35.03
N GLN A 2 12.92 52.08 -33.97
CA GLN A 2 14.14 51.34 -33.66
C GLN A 2 14.19 50.07 -34.51
N GLU A 3 15.24 49.96 -35.33
CA GLU A 3 15.61 48.73 -36.04
C GLU A 3 16.04 47.68 -35.01
N HIS A 4 15.18 46.70 -34.75
CA HIS A 4 15.53 45.54 -33.94
C HIS A 4 16.24 44.52 -34.84
N ASP A 5 17.52 44.23 -34.54
CA ASP A 5 18.29 43.18 -35.21
C ASP A 5 17.65 41.81 -34.95
N LEU A 6 17.09 41.21 -36.00
CA LEU A 6 16.42 39.90 -35.97
C LEU A 6 17.41 38.74 -36.14
N SER A 7 18.73 38.99 -36.15
CA SER A 7 19.74 37.95 -36.42
C SER A 7 19.70 36.74 -35.48
N PHE A 8 19.14 36.90 -34.27
CA PHE A 8 19.05 35.82 -33.28
C PHE A 8 17.68 35.10 -33.25
N VAL A 9 16.74 35.48 -34.10
CA VAL A 9 15.39 34.90 -34.14
C VAL A 9 15.33 33.77 -35.17
N ARG A 10 14.95 32.56 -34.75
CA ARG A 10 14.81 31.42 -35.68
C ARG A 10 13.68 31.69 -36.68
N VAL A 11 13.98 31.46 -37.95
CA VAL A 11 13.06 31.67 -39.09
C VAL A 11 12.17 30.45 -39.35
N GLU A 12 12.59 29.28 -38.90
CA GLU A 12 11.86 28.01 -39.05
C GLU A 12 11.55 27.36 -37.70
N MET A 13 10.43 26.64 -37.67
CA MET A 13 10.01 25.88 -36.50
C MET A 13 10.96 24.70 -36.26
N ALA A 14 11.40 24.53 -35.01
CA ALA A 14 12.22 23.39 -34.63
C ALA A 14 11.42 22.08 -34.71
N LEU A 15 12.06 21.01 -35.20
CA LEU A 15 11.46 19.68 -35.23
C LEU A 15 11.13 19.20 -33.82
N ALA A 16 10.05 18.43 -33.70
CA ALA A 16 9.64 17.84 -32.43
C ALA A 16 10.69 16.82 -31.96
N GLN A 17 11.44 17.20 -30.93
CA GLN A 17 12.38 16.31 -30.28
C GLN A 17 11.66 15.47 -29.23
N SER A 18 12.12 14.25 -29.03
CA SER A 18 11.71 13.48 -27.87
C SER A 18 12.08 14.27 -26.58
N ALA A 19 11.18 14.37 -25.60
CA ALA A 19 11.47 14.92 -24.27
C ALA A 19 12.83 14.46 -23.67
N PRO A 20 13.41 15.21 -22.71
CA PRO A 20 14.68 14.82 -22.10
C PRO A 20 14.56 13.47 -21.38
N PRO A 21 15.57 12.57 -21.46
CA PRO A 21 15.55 11.32 -20.70
C PRO A 21 15.39 11.52 -19.18
N SER A 22 15.81 12.67 -18.66
CA SER A 22 15.66 13.06 -17.25
C SER A 22 14.22 13.36 -16.82
N GLU A 23 13.31 13.57 -17.77
CA GLU A 23 11.90 13.90 -17.52
C GLU A 23 10.97 12.70 -17.72
N ARG A 24 11.53 11.49 -17.93
CA ARG A 24 10.75 10.29 -18.22
C ARG A 24 11.20 9.09 -17.38
N GLY A 25 10.27 8.15 -17.19
CA GLY A 25 10.54 6.87 -16.53
C GLY A 25 10.53 6.94 -15.01
N LEU A 26 10.86 5.80 -14.39
CA LEU A 26 10.72 5.60 -12.94
C LEU A 26 11.63 6.52 -12.13
N GLY A 27 12.87 6.76 -12.58
CA GLY A 27 13.81 7.65 -11.89
C GLY A 27 13.34 9.10 -11.85
N ALA A 28 12.83 9.62 -12.97
CA ALA A 28 12.24 10.95 -13.04
C ALA A 28 11.01 11.07 -12.11
N TRP A 29 10.18 10.01 -12.07
CA TRP A 29 9.03 9.94 -11.17
C TRP A 29 9.44 9.95 -9.68
N ILE A 30 10.43 9.16 -9.28
CA ILE A 30 10.94 9.13 -7.90
C ILE A 30 11.46 10.51 -7.50
N ARG A 31 12.30 11.12 -8.35
CA ARG A 31 12.84 12.46 -8.08
C ARG A 31 11.72 13.49 -7.93
N LYS A 32 10.69 13.43 -8.78
CA LYS A 32 9.59 14.40 -8.79
C LYS A 32 8.58 14.19 -7.64
N ASN A 33 8.39 12.97 -7.15
CA ASN A 33 7.33 12.66 -6.17
C ASN A 33 7.84 12.36 -4.76
N LEU A 34 9.08 11.86 -4.61
CA LEU A 34 9.63 11.44 -3.33
C LEU A 34 10.79 12.31 -2.85
N ILE A 35 11.54 12.92 -3.78
CA ILE A 35 12.81 13.63 -3.49
C ILE A 35 12.83 15.01 -4.17
N ALA A 36 11.66 15.65 -4.30
CA ALA A 36 11.54 16.92 -5.02
C ALA A 36 12.14 18.09 -4.22
N SER A 37 12.06 18.02 -2.88
CA SER A 37 12.63 18.98 -1.95
C SER A 37 13.33 18.28 -0.77
N THR A 38 14.08 19.06 0.03
CA THR A 38 14.70 18.55 1.27
C THR A 38 13.66 18.02 2.25
N GLY A 39 12.50 18.67 2.35
CA GLY A 39 11.38 18.22 3.20
C GLY A 39 10.80 16.89 2.73
N ASP A 40 10.55 16.76 1.43
CA ASP A 40 10.03 15.51 0.83
C ASP A 40 11.00 14.35 1.03
N THR A 41 12.31 14.63 0.92
CA THR A 41 13.36 13.64 1.14
C THR A 41 13.34 13.12 2.58
N ILE A 42 13.24 14.02 3.56
CA ILE A 42 13.17 13.65 4.98
C ILE A 42 11.91 12.83 5.26
N LEU A 43 10.75 13.28 4.77
CA LEU A 43 9.48 12.55 4.94
C LEU A 43 9.52 11.16 4.29
N THR A 44 10.12 11.06 3.10
CA THR A 44 10.31 9.78 2.39
C THR A 44 11.18 8.84 3.21
N ILE A 45 12.31 9.31 3.75
CA ILE A 45 13.19 8.49 4.59
C ILE A 45 12.46 8.00 5.83
N ILE A 46 11.74 8.90 6.54
CA ILE A 46 10.94 8.53 7.71
C ILE A 46 9.89 7.48 7.33
N GLY A 47 9.17 7.68 6.22
CA GLY A 47 8.18 6.74 5.72
C GLY A 47 8.79 5.36 5.44
N ILE A 48 9.94 5.30 4.77
CA ILE A 48 10.66 4.05 4.50
C ILE A 48 11.06 3.36 5.81
N VAL A 49 11.58 4.11 6.79
CA VAL A 49 11.98 3.56 8.09
C VAL A 49 10.76 2.99 8.84
N LEU A 50 9.64 3.70 8.84
CA LEU A 50 8.39 3.20 9.45
C LEU A 50 7.90 1.92 8.77
N VAL A 51 7.88 1.89 7.44
CA VAL A 51 7.51 0.69 6.67
C VAL A 51 8.46 -0.46 6.99
N ALA A 52 9.78 -0.22 7.05
CA ALA A 52 10.76 -1.25 7.35
C ALA A 52 10.60 -1.83 8.76
N MET A 53 10.14 -1.05 9.74
CA MET A 53 9.87 -1.54 11.09
C MET A 53 8.54 -2.30 11.19
N ILE A 54 7.49 -1.82 10.53
CA ILE A 54 6.12 -2.34 10.68
C ILE A 54 5.87 -3.54 9.76
N LEU A 55 6.30 -3.46 8.51
CA LEU A 55 5.97 -4.43 7.46
C LEU A 55 6.40 -5.86 7.82
N PRO A 56 7.60 -6.12 8.38
CA PRO A 56 7.98 -7.48 8.76
C PRO A 56 7.10 -8.05 9.87
N GLN A 57 6.70 -7.23 10.84
CA GLN A 57 5.82 -7.63 11.94
C GLN A 57 4.43 -7.98 11.43
N VAL A 58 3.89 -7.15 10.52
CA VAL A 58 2.60 -7.40 9.87
C VAL A 58 2.65 -8.68 9.04
N ILE A 59 3.71 -8.90 8.26
CA ILE A 59 3.86 -10.12 7.46
C ILE A 59 3.95 -11.35 8.36
N ASN A 60 4.75 -11.28 9.43
CA ASN A 60 4.86 -12.38 10.37
C ASN A 60 3.51 -12.72 11.02
N TRP A 61 2.78 -11.71 11.49
CA TRP A 61 1.48 -11.89 12.12
C TRP A 61 0.42 -12.40 11.13
N ALA A 62 0.35 -11.82 9.92
CA ALA A 62 -0.69 -12.08 8.94
C ALA A 62 -0.50 -13.39 8.17
N PHE A 63 0.74 -13.85 7.97
CA PHE A 63 1.02 -15.00 7.11
C PHE A 63 1.81 -16.11 7.79
N ILE A 64 2.85 -15.78 8.56
CA ILE A 64 3.80 -16.78 9.09
C ILE A 64 3.24 -17.43 10.36
N SER A 65 2.87 -16.61 11.33
CA SER A 65 2.30 -17.02 12.62
C SER A 65 0.78 -17.21 12.54
N ALA A 66 0.17 -17.09 11.36
CA ALA A 66 -1.27 -17.11 11.18
C ALA A 66 -1.85 -18.53 11.18
N GLN A 67 -3.08 -18.66 11.68
CA GLN A 67 -3.84 -19.90 11.63
C GLN A 67 -4.79 -19.88 10.43
N TRP A 68 -4.46 -20.66 9.41
CA TRP A 68 -5.16 -20.68 8.11
C TRP A 68 -6.47 -21.46 8.16
N THR A 69 -6.48 -22.59 8.87
CA THR A 69 -7.61 -23.51 8.94
C THR A 69 -7.93 -23.86 10.39
N GLY A 70 -9.18 -24.19 10.69
CA GLY A 70 -9.59 -24.60 12.02
C GLY A 70 -11.09 -24.87 12.09
N THR A 71 -11.49 -25.70 13.06
CA THR A 71 -12.89 -26.09 13.26
C THR A 71 -13.68 -25.07 14.06
N ASP A 72 -13.03 -24.35 14.97
CA ASP A 72 -13.65 -23.38 15.86
C ASP A 72 -12.67 -22.27 16.29
N ARG A 73 -13.08 -21.42 17.24
CA ARG A 73 -12.25 -20.30 17.72
C ARG A 73 -11.03 -20.73 18.54
N THR A 74 -10.99 -21.97 19.05
CA THR A 74 -9.94 -22.42 19.98
C THR A 74 -8.58 -22.50 19.29
N VAL A 75 -8.56 -22.76 17.99
CA VAL A 75 -7.35 -22.82 17.14
C VAL A 75 -6.60 -21.48 17.04
N CYS A 76 -7.27 -20.38 17.36
CA CYS A 76 -6.72 -19.03 17.29
C CYS A 76 -6.64 -18.35 18.66
N ALA A 77 -6.99 -19.04 19.74
CA ALA A 77 -6.96 -18.52 21.10
C ALA A 77 -5.80 -19.15 21.86
N THR A 78 -5.18 -18.39 22.76
CA THR A 78 -4.13 -18.93 23.63
C THR A 78 -4.72 -19.83 24.72
N VAL A 79 -3.89 -20.63 25.39
CA VAL A 79 -4.32 -21.47 26.53
C VAL A 79 -4.99 -20.61 27.60
N ALA A 80 -4.44 -19.44 27.94
CA ALA A 80 -5.08 -18.50 28.86
C ALA A 80 -6.47 -18.00 28.40
N GLN A 81 -6.75 -18.02 27.09
CA GLN A 81 -8.04 -17.63 26.49
C GLN A 81 -8.99 -18.82 26.26
N GLY A 82 -8.60 -20.03 26.68
CA GLY A 82 -9.35 -21.27 26.48
C GLY A 82 -9.17 -21.90 25.09
N GLY A 83 -8.03 -21.65 24.44
CA GLY A 83 -7.65 -22.27 23.17
C GLY A 83 -6.44 -23.19 23.29
N ILE A 84 -5.79 -23.46 22.15
CA ILE A 84 -4.66 -24.39 22.04
C ILE A 84 -3.31 -23.71 21.80
N GLN A 85 -3.29 -22.42 21.51
CA GLN A 85 -2.06 -21.71 21.18
C GLN A 85 -1.24 -21.39 22.44
N PRO A 86 0.10 -21.39 22.36
CA PRO A 86 0.92 -21.08 23.53
C PRO A 86 0.71 -19.64 24.01
N ASP A 87 0.91 -19.41 25.30
CA ASP A 87 0.82 -18.06 25.86
C ASP A 87 1.88 -17.14 25.22
N GLY A 88 1.46 -15.94 24.85
CA GLY A 88 2.28 -15.00 24.07
C GLY A 88 2.19 -15.17 22.55
N TRP A 89 1.48 -16.19 22.06
CA TRP A 89 1.19 -16.29 20.62
C TRP A 89 0.28 -15.15 20.16
N SER A 90 0.62 -14.56 19.02
CA SER A 90 -0.17 -13.54 18.35
C SER A 90 -0.05 -13.73 16.84
N GLY A 91 -1.13 -14.18 16.22
CA GLY A 91 -1.22 -14.41 14.78
C GLY A 91 -2.62 -14.12 14.26
N ALA A 92 -2.73 -13.88 12.95
CA ALA A 92 -4.02 -13.70 12.30
C ALA A 92 -4.82 -15.02 12.27
N CYS A 93 -6.13 -14.93 12.46
CA CYS A 93 -7.04 -16.07 12.42
C CYS A 93 -7.84 -16.09 11.11
N TRP A 94 -7.26 -16.63 10.04
CA TRP A 94 -7.95 -16.72 8.75
C TRP A 94 -9.11 -17.71 8.76
N ALA A 95 -9.06 -18.74 9.61
CA ALA A 95 -10.18 -19.65 9.82
C ALA A 95 -11.47 -18.90 10.23
N PHE A 96 -11.35 -17.93 11.15
CA PHE A 96 -12.47 -17.06 11.55
C PHE A 96 -12.88 -16.12 10.42
N VAL A 97 -11.92 -15.53 9.71
CA VAL A 97 -12.20 -14.62 8.61
C VAL A 97 -13.01 -15.32 7.51
N ASN A 98 -12.63 -16.54 7.16
CA ASN A 98 -13.35 -17.35 6.18
C ASN A 98 -14.77 -17.71 6.68
N ALA A 99 -14.89 -18.18 7.92
CA ALA A 99 -16.18 -18.54 8.51
C ALA A 99 -17.16 -17.36 8.64
N LYS A 100 -16.64 -16.12 8.80
CA LYS A 100 -17.43 -14.90 8.96
C LYS A 100 -17.35 -13.95 7.77
N PHE A 101 -16.79 -14.38 6.64
CA PHE A 101 -16.59 -13.54 5.47
C PHE A 101 -17.89 -12.89 4.99
N GLY A 102 -18.98 -13.66 4.94
CA GLY A 102 -20.30 -13.12 4.57
C GLY A 102 -20.81 -12.04 5.52
N GLN A 103 -20.48 -12.11 6.81
CA GLN A 103 -20.84 -11.07 7.78
C GLN A 103 -19.97 -9.81 7.60
N PHE A 104 -18.72 -9.94 7.14
CA PHE A 104 -17.90 -8.77 6.81
C PHE A 104 -18.38 -8.04 5.55
N MET A 105 -18.82 -8.79 4.53
CA MET A 105 -19.31 -8.20 3.29
C MET A 105 -20.71 -7.60 3.44
N PHE A 106 -21.62 -8.31 4.12
CA PHE A 106 -23.02 -7.93 4.21
C PHE A 106 -23.46 -7.46 5.60
N GLY A 107 -22.54 -7.28 6.55
CA GLY A 107 -22.88 -6.86 7.91
C GLY A 107 -23.85 -7.84 8.61
N ARG A 108 -24.89 -7.29 9.23
CA ARG A 108 -25.91 -8.06 9.96
C ARG A 108 -27.06 -8.58 9.10
N TYR A 109 -27.03 -8.37 7.77
CA TYR A 109 -28.11 -8.81 6.91
C TYR A 109 -28.19 -10.35 6.84
N PRO A 110 -29.37 -10.95 7.09
CA PRO A 110 -29.59 -12.38 6.87
C PRO A 110 -29.48 -12.69 5.36
N ILE A 111 -29.32 -13.97 5.02
CA ILE A 111 -28.89 -14.38 3.68
C ILE A 111 -29.85 -13.93 2.57
N ASP A 112 -31.14 -13.89 2.88
CA ASP A 112 -32.26 -13.48 2.04
C ASP A 112 -32.34 -11.95 1.81
N GLU A 113 -31.70 -11.14 2.66
CA GLU A 113 -31.69 -9.68 2.55
C GLU A 113 -30.40 -9.10 1.98
N ARG A 114 -29.42 -9.95 1.60
CA ARG A 114 -28.10 -9.53 1.11
C ARG A 114 -28.10 -8.80 -0.23
N TRP A 115 -29.24 -8.71 -0.91
CA TRP A 115 -29.40 -7.94 -2.14
C TRP A 115 -29.50 -6.42 -1.88
N ARG A 116 -29.72 -5.98 -0.64
CA ARG A 116 -29.90 -4.56 -0.29
C ARG A 116 -28.61 -3.72 -0.22
N PRO A 117 -27.44 -4.25 0.22
CA PRO A 117 -26.21 -3.47 0.33
C PRO A 117 -25.36 -3.43 -0.95
N ILE A 118 -25.74 -4.17 -1.98
CA ILE A 118 -25.10 -4.18 -3.31
C ILE A 118 -25.61 -2.98 -4.11
#